data_AF-A0A662KNZ2-F1
#
_entry.id   AF-A0A662KNZ2-F1
#
_cell.length_a   1.000
_cell.length_b   1.000
_cell.length_c   1.000
_cell.angle_alpha   90.00
_cell.angle_beta   90.00
_cell.angle_gamma   90.00
#
_symmetry.space_group_name_H-M   'P 1'
#
loop_
_entity.id
_entity.type
_entity.pdbx_description
1 polymer ?
#
loop_
_entity_poly.entity_id
_entity_poly.type
_entity_poly.pdbx_seq_one_letter_code
_entity_poly.pdbx_strand_id
1 'polypeptide(L)' 'MKVSNRILVTGATGQIGSELTITLRERYGRDNVIAMGHRRKPSKTLEESGP' A
#
# COMPACT_ATOMS: atom_id res chain seq x y z
N MET A 1 23.07 -8.57 3.39
CA MET A 1 21.82 -7.83 3.10
C MET A 1 20.79 -8.16 4.16
N LYS A 2 20.24 -7.16 4.86
CA LYS A 2 19.07 -7.39 5.73
C LYS A 2 17.89 -7.72 4.82
N VAL A 3 17.22 -8.84 5.01
CA VAL A 3 15.95 -9.11 4.34
C VAL A 3 14.94 -8.11 4.92
N SER A 4 14.67 -7.03 4.19
CA SER A 4 13.56 -6.14 4.53
C SER A 4 12.28 -6.86 4.12
N ASN A 5 11.47 -7.26 5.11
CA ASN A 5 10.16 -7.84 4.88
C ASN A 5 9.23 -6.78 4.27
N ARG A 6 9.26 -6.63 2.94
CA ARG A 6 8.37 -5.75 2.20
C ARG A 6 7.06 -6.47 1.88
N ILE A 7 5.97 -5.72 1.95
CA ILE A 7 4.62 -6.19 1.67
C ILE A 7 4.16 -5.58 0.35
N LEU A 8 3.67 -6.42 -0.57
CA LEU A 8 3.01 -5.99 -1.79
C LEU A 8 1.51 -6.21 -1.63
N VAL A 9 0.71 -5.16 -1.79
CA VAL A 9 -0.75 -5.25 -1.75
C VAL A 9 -1.28 -5.21 -3.17
N THR A 10 -1.74 -6.36 -3.69
CA THR A 10 -2.44 -6.43 -4.99
C THR A 10 -3.90 -6.03 -4.83
N GLY A 11 -4.43 -5.27 -5.79
CA GLY A 11 -5.79 -4.74 -5.67
C GLY A 11 -5.87 -3.61 -4.63
N ALA A 12 -4.76 -2.90 -4.40
CA ALA A 12 -4.67 -1.81 -3.42
C ALA A 12 -5.65 -0.67 -3.70
N THR A 13 -6.12 -0.49 -4.94
CA THR A 13 -7.12 0.53 -5.30
C THR A 13 -8.57 0.04 -5.17
N GLY A 14 -8.78 -1.17 -4.65
CA GLY A 14 -10.09 -1.73 -4.29
C GLY A 14 -10.65 -1.17 -2.98
N GLN A 15 -11.92 -1.47 -2.68
CA GLN A 15 -12.59 -1.01 -1.44
C GLN A 15 -11.81 -1.43 -0.18
N ILE A 16 -11.41 -2.70 -0.11
CA ILE A 16 -10.66 -3.24 1.03
C ILE A 16 -9.18 -2.89 0.91
N GLY A 17 -8.63 -3.00 -0.31
CA GLY A 17 -7.21 -2.78 -0.55
C GLY A 17 -6.74 -1.39 -0.15
N SER A 18 -7.59 -0.37 -0.33
CA SER A 18 -7.21 1.01 -0.02
C SER A 18 -7.06 1.24 1.47
N GLU A 19 -7.98 0.76 2.31
CA GLU A 19 -7.86 0.89 3.76
C GLU A 19 -6.79 -0.04 4.33
N LEU A 20 -6.73 -1.29 3.84
CA LEU A 20 -5.73 -2.26 4.27
C LEU A 20 -4.31 -1.72 4.05
N THR A 21 -4.05 -1.07 2.92
CA THR A 21 -2.73 -0.51 2.62
C THR A 21 -2.35 0.59 3.63
N ILE A 22 -3.28 1.48 4.00
CA ILE A 22 -3.03 2.51 5.03
C ILE A 22 -2.69 1.86 6.37
N THR A 23 -3.51 0.91 6.83
CA THR A 23 -3.28 0.22 8.10
C THR A 23 -1.96 -0.55 8.12
N LEU A 24 -1.57 -1.18 7.02
CA LEU A 24 -0.28 -1.86 6.91
C LEU A 24 0.87 -0.85 6.93
N ARG A 25 0.75 0.30 6.28
CA ARG A 25 1.78 1.37 6.32
C ARG A 25 1.96 1.95 7.71
N GLU A 26 0.87 2.10 8.48
CA GLU A 26 0.93 2.51 9.89
C GLU A 26 1.67 1.47 10.75
N ARG A 27 1.42 0.17 10.52
CA ARG A 27 2.00 -0.91 11.32
C ARG A 27 3.44 -1.26 10.93
N TYR A 28 3.75 -1.27 9.64
CA TYR A 28 5.00 -1.79 9.09
C TYR A 28 5.90 -0.70 8.51
N GLY A 29 5.44 0.56 8.49
CA GLY A 29 6.16 1.69 7.92
C GLY A 29 5.79 1.93 6.46
N ARG A 30 5.57 3.20 6.09
CA ARG A 30 5.09 3.61 4.77
C ARG A 30 5.92 3.08 3.59
N ASP A 31 7.25 3.03 3.74
CA ASP A 31 8.17 2.61 2.68
C ASP A 31 8.28 1.07 2.55
N ASN A 32 7.70 0.32 3.49
CA ASN A 32 7.73 -1.15 3.48
C ASN A 32 6.50 -1.78 2.84
N VAL A 33 5.48 -0.99 2.47
CA VAL A 33 4.22 -1.47 1.89
C VAL A 33 3.98 -0.81 0.55
N ILE A 34 4.05 -1.60 -0.51
CA ILE A 34 3.89 -1.16 -1.91
C ILE A 34 2.44 -1.38 -2.34
N ALA A 35 1.77 -0.33 -2.82
CA ALA A 35 0.41 -0.39 -3.33
C ALA A 35 0.39 -0.71 -4.84
N MET A 36 -0.16 -1.87 -5.23
CA MET A 36 -0.32 -2.22 -6.65
C MET A 36 -1.77 -2.05 -7.12
N GLY A 37 -1.96 -1.15 -8.09
CA GLY A 37 -3.18 -0.98 -8.87
C GLY A 37 -3.03 -1.47 -10.31
N HIS A 38 -4.14 -1.81 -10.98
CA HIS A 38 -4.15 -2.18 -12.40
C HIS A 38 -4.86 -1.13 -13.28
N ARG A 39 -6.18 -0.93 -13.13
CA ARG A 39 -6.96 0.02 -13.94
C ARG A 39 -7.46 1.23 -13.18
N ARG A 40 -7.89 1.04 -11.92
CA ARG A 40 -8.49 2.10 -11.11
C ARG A 40 -7.37 2.92 -10.47
N LYS A 41 -7.47 4.25 -10.60
CA LYS A 41 -6.58 5.19 -9.90
C LYS A 41 -6.73 5.03 -8.38
N PRO A 42 -5.63 5.16 -7.62
CA PRO A 42 -5.72 5.23 -6.16
C PRO A 42 -6.57 6.42 -5.71
N SER A 43 -7.14 6.35 -4.52
CA SER A 43 -7.66 7.54 -3.86
C SER A 43 -6.51 8.48 -3.52
N LYS A 44 -6.79 9.78 -3.41
CA LYS A 44 -5.77 10.78 -3.07
C LYS A 44 -5.02 10.41 -1.77
N THR A 45 -5.76 9.94 -0.75
CA THR A 45 -5.18 9.47 0.52
C THR A 45 -4.22 8.29 0.33
N LEU A 46 -4.54 7.34 -0.54
CA LEU A 46 -3.68 6.19 -0.81
C LEU A 46 -2.42 6.58 -1.59
N GLU A 47 -2.56 7.49 -2.56
CA GLU A 47 -1.47 8.02 -3.38
C GLU A 47 -0.47 8.85 -2.55
N GLU A 48 -0.97 9.68 -1.63
CA GLU A 48 -0.12 10.56 -0.81
C GLU A 48 0.53 9.85 0.39
N SER A 49 0.08 8.64 0.74
CA SER A 49 0.56 7.93 1.94
C SER A 49 1.80 7.07 1.74
N GLY A 50 2.26 6.88 0.50
CA GLY A 50 3.47 6.10 0.21
C GLY A 50 3.50 5.48 -1.19
N PRO A 51 4.54 4.66 -1.48
CA PRO A 51 4.75 4.02 -2.78
C PRO A 51 3.72 2.93 -3.12
#